data_AF-A0A3D0KEQ1-F1
#
_entry.id   AF-A0A3D0KEQ1-F1
#
_cell.length_a   1.000
_cell.length_b   1.000
_cell.length_c   1.000
_cell.angle_alpha   90.00
_cell.angle_beta   90.00
_cell.angle_gamma   90.00
#
_symmetry.space_group_name_H-M   'P 1'
#
loop_
_entity.id
_entity.type
_entity.pdbx_description
1 polymer ?
#
loop_
_entity_poly.entity_id
_entity_poly.type
_entity_poly.pdbx_seq_one_letter_code
_entity_poly.pdbx_strand_id
1 'polypeptide(L)' 'MKKGKIRDNALKAQLRTPMFKMQQQTPKKGKGSYSRKSKGDGRGYRQAA' A
#
# COMPACT_ATOMS: atom_id res chain seq x y z
N MET A 1 1.15 15.98 8.72
CA MET A 1 0.40 17.26 8.73
C MET A 1 -0.45 17.28 9.99
N LYS A 2 -0.04 18.06 11.01
CA LYS A 2 -0.88 18.24 12.20
C LYS A 2 -2.04 19.15 11.81
N LYS A 3 -3.27 18.66 11.87
CA LYS A 3 -4.42 19.54 11.71
C LYS A 3 -4.46 20.49 12.92
N GLY A 4 -4.78 21.76 12.66
CA GLY A 4 -5.05 22.72 13.72
C GLY A 4 -6.24 22.29 14.59
N LYS A 5 -6.53 23.06 15.64
CA LYS A 5 -7.64 22.76 16.56
C LYS A 5 -8.95 22.63 15.77
N ILE A 6 -9.61 21.47 15.89
CA ILE A 6 -10.87 21.19 15.21
C ILE A 6 -11.98 21.97 15.94
N ARG A 7 -12.77 22.73 15.18
CA ARG A 7 -13.83 23.61 15.72
C ARG A 7 -15.21 22.95 15.71
N ASP A 8 -15.60 22.37 14.57
CA ASP A 8 -17.00 21.94 14.38
C ASP A 8 -17.17 20.41 14.53
N ASN A 9 -16.51 19.62 13.66
CA ASN A 9 -16.71 18.17 13.61
C ASN A 9 -15.40 17.38 13.61
N ALA A 10 -15.17 16.63 14.69
CA ALA A 10 -13.99 15.80 14.90
C ALA A 10 -13.87 14.64 13.91
N LEU A 11 -14.96 13.90 13.67
CA LEU A 11 -14.95 12.72 12.79
C LEU A 11 -14.64 13.09 11.34
N LYS A 12 -15.28 14.14 10.82
CA LYS A 12 -15.01 14.64 9.47
C LYS A 12 -13.57 15.12 9.34
N ALA A 13 -13.04 15.79 10.36
CA ALA A 13 -11.65 16.23 10.35
C ALA A 13 -10.67 15.04 10.33
N GLN A 14 -10.94 14.00 11.12
CA GLN A 14 -10.13 12.79 11.22
C GLN A 14 -10.18 11.95 9.94
N LEU A 15 -11.36 11.76 9.33
CA LEU A 15 -11.53 11.06 8.05
C LEU A 15 -10.68 11.67 6.92
N ARG A 16 -10.46 12.98 6.93
CA ARG A 16 -9.65 13.67 5.90
C ARG A 16 -8.15 13.66 6.19
N THR A 17 -7.69 12.91 7.19
CA THR A 17 -6.26 12.72 7.43
C THR A 17 -5.72 11.56 6.56
N PRO A 18 -4.40 11.47 6.33
CA PRO A 18 -3.80 10.34 5.61
C PRO A 18 -4.06 8.97 6.24
N MET A 19 -4.47 8.93 7.52
CA MET A 19 -4.83 7.70 8.23
C MET A 19 -5.98 6.95 7.55
N PHE A 20 -6.97 7.68 7.02
CA PHE A 20 -8.16 7.12 6.38
C PHE A 20 -8.15 7.34 4.86
N LYS A 21 -6.97 7.27 4.25
CA LYS A 21 -6.86 7.32 2.78
C LYS A 21 -7.34 6.01 2.17
N MET A 22 -7.92 6.13 0.97
CA MET A 22 -8.25 4.96 0.17
C MET A 22 -6.96 4.18 -0.15
N GLN A 23 -6.96 2.89 0.21
CA GLN A 23 -5.85 1.99 -0.10
C GLN A 23 -6.17 1.23 -1.37
N GLN A 24 -5.21 1.17 -2.30
CA GLN A 24 -5.33 0.37 -3.52
C GLN A 24 -4.49 -0.90 -3.36
N GLN A 25 -5.10 -2.05 -3.56
CA GLN A 25 -4.39 -3.32 -3.59
C GLN A 25 -3.85 -3.58 -5.00
N THR A 26 -2.61 -4.03 -5.11
CA THR A 26 -2.05 -4.49 -6.38
C THR A 26 -2.76 -5.78 -6.81
N PRO A 27 -3.40 -5.81 -7.99
CA PRO A 27 -4.10 -7.00 -8.46
C PRO A 27 -3.10 -8.13 -8.76
N LYS A 28 -3.53 -9.38 -8.60
CA LYS A 28 -2.69 -10.56 -8.91
C LYS A 28 -2.51 -10.80 -10.42
N LYS A 29 -3.44 -10.32 -11.25
CA LYS A 29 -3.44 -10.49 -12.71
C LYS A 29 -4.05 -9.25 -13.38
N GLY A 30 -3.60 -8.95 -14.61
CA GLY A 30 -4.13 -7.87 -15.44
C GLY A 30 -3.31 -6.58 -15.36
N LYS A 31 -3.95 -5.42 -15.53
CA LYS A 31 -3.26 -4.12 -15.54
C LYS A 31 -2.65 -3.84 -14.16
N GLY A 32 -1.35 -3.54 -14.14
CA GLY A 32 -0.63 -3.22 -12.90
C GLY A 32 -0.29 -4.42 -12.02
N SER A 33 -0.43 -5.65 -12.51
CA SER A 33 -0.07 -6.87 -11.76
C SER A 33 1.38 -7.34 -11.96
N TYR A 34 2.12 -6.77 -12.92
CA TYR A 34 3.50 -7.17 -13.19
C TYR A 34 4.44 -6.68 -12.09
N SER A 35 5.21 -7.60 -11.49
CA SER A 35 6.28 -7.30 -10.54
C SER A 35 7.61 -7.79 -11.10
N ARG A 36 8.66 -6.96 -11.03
CA ARG A 36 10.00 -7.30 -11.51
C ARG A 36 10.64 -8.47 -10.73
N LYS A 37 10.28 -8.62 -9.47
CA LYS A 37 10.75 -9.70 -8.60
C LYS A 37 9.55 -10.47 -8.08
N SER A 38 9.59 -11.79 -8.17
CA SER A 38 8.60 -12.64 -7.50
C SER A 38 8.85 -12.59 -6.00
N LYS A 39 7.80 -12.84 -5.20
CA LYS A 39 7.92 -12.91 -3.73
C LYS A 39 8.84 -14.05 -3.26
N GLY A 40 9.30 -14.93 -4.14
CA GLY A 40 10.06 -16.14 -3.83
C GLY A 40 11.43 -16.27 -4.50
N ASP A 41 11.98 -15.22 -5.12
CA ASP A 41 13.26 -15.26 -5.86
C ASP A 41 14.51 -15.29 -4.92
N GLY A 42 14.45 -16.12 -3.88
CA GLY A 42 15.54 -16.44 -2.97
C GLY A 42 15.99 -17.90 -3.07
N ARG A 43 15.60 -18.65 -4.10
CA ARG A 43 16.25 -19.93 -4.43
C ARG A 43 17.20 -19.68 -5.59
N GLY A 44 18.35 -19.12 -5.24
CA GLY A 44 19.51 -19.08 -6.11
C GLY A 44 19.76 -20.47 -6.71
N TYR A 45 20.04 -20.48 -8.00
CA TYR A 45 20.56 -21.58 -8.79
C TYR A 45 21.24 -22.66 -7.94
N ARG A 46 20.53 -23.75 -7.62
CA ARG A 46 21.20 -25.01 -7.24
C ARG A 46 21.79 -25.54 -8.53
N GLN A 47 23.07 -25.28 -8.73
CA GLN A 47 23.87 -25.85 -9.80
C GLN A 47 23.70 -27.36 -9.72
N ALA A 48 23.13 -27.95 -10.77
CA ALA A 48 23.16 -29.40 -10.96
C ALA A 48 24.62 -29.75 -11.32
N ALA A 49 25.26 -30.53 -10.44
CA ALA A 49 26.50 -31.23 -10.74
C ALA A 49 26.18 -32.52 -11.50
#